data_AF-A0A4W5M742-F1
#
_entry.id   AF-A0A4W5M742-F1
#
_cell.length_a   1.000
_cell.length_b   1.000
_cell.length_c   1.000
_cell.angle_alpha   90.00
_cell.angle_beta   90.00
_cell.angle_gamma   90.00
#
_symmetry.space_group_name_H-M   'P 1'
#
loop_
_entity.id
_entity.type
_entity.pdbx_description
1 polymer ?
#
loop_
_entity_poly.entity_id
_entity_poly.type
_entity_poly.pdbx_seq_one_letter_code
_entity_poly.pdbx_strand_id
1 'polypeptide(L)'
;MERDTTIRRIKSLYGTQNNVSENKNDSQDQRGINGCSEVKKKPEVSLYLLHEGVGVALVTGFILVLWGVVHLSLQQLVIGKSTGEFNAIRARKHLERITSVGPRPTGSPENEILTVNFLLEQIEHIKADSASGPHSVTVDVQRPTGSFSIDFLGGFTSYYDRVSNIAVRLEPKAGAQHLMLANCHFDSVANSPGASDDAVSCAVMLEVLHSLANLSTPLRHGVVFLFNGAEENVLQVRETLGDTSEHWTERVPGGH
;
A
#
# COMPACT_ATOMS: atom_id res chain seq x y z
N MET A 1 -58.60 -38.91 24.40
CA MET A 1 -58.16 -38.40 25.72
C MET A 1 -57.35 -37.15 25.45
N GLU A 2 -58.05 -36.01 25.50
CA GLU A 2 -58.01 -35.01 26.59
C GLU A 2 -56.99 -33.92 26.18
N ARG A 3 -57.41 -32.77 25.61
CA ARG A 3 -58.11 -31.61 26.22
C ARG A 3 -57.27 -31.03 27.37
N ASP A 4 -57.06 -29.72 27.52
CA ASP A 4 -57.68 -28.55 26.94
C ASP A 4 -56.82 -27.29 27.24
N THR A 5 -56.94 -26.28 26.37
CA THR A 5 -57.05 -24.81 26.60
C THR A 5 -56.30 -24.10 27.75
N THR A 6 -55.89 -22.83 27.65
CA THR A 6 -56.82 -21.68 27.69
C THR A 6 -56.15 -20.34 27.30
N ILE A 7 -56.59 -19.81 26.14
CA ILE A 7 -57.13 -18.45 25.86
C ILE A 7 -56.17 -17.23 25.83
N ARG A 8 -55.90 -16.60 24.67
CA ARG A 8 -56.71 -15.70 23.81
C ARG A 8 -57.24 -14.41 24.48
N ARG A 9 -56.76 -13.24 24.05
CA ARG A 9 -57.65 -12.19 23.53
C ARG A 9 -56.95 -11.21 22.59
N ILE A 10 -57.58 -11.02 21.45
CA ILE A 10 -57.23 -10.15 20.32
C ILE A 10 -58.22 -8.96 20.31
N LYS A 11 -57.78 -7.87 19.64
CA LYS A 11 -58.52 -6.69 19.14
C LYS A 11 -58.86 -5.67 20.23
N SER A 12 -58.92 -4.37 19.97
CA SER A 12 -58.66 -3.45 18.86
C SER A 12 -59.26 -2.13 19.37
N LEU A 13 -58.71 -0.97 19.03
CA LEU A 13 -59.46 0.15 18.42
C LEU A 13 -58.71 1.46 18.54
N TYR A 14 -58.63 2.10 17.37
CA TYR A 14 -58.67 3.53 17.11
C TYR A 14 -59.21 4.40 18.26
N GLY A 15 -58.50 5.49 18.53
CA GLY A 15 -58.94 6.61 19.37
C GLY A 15 -58.28 7.90 18.94
N THR A 16 -58.78 8.46 17.82
CA THR A 16 -58.64 9.87 17.45
C THR A 16 -59.50 10.72 18.39
N GLN A 17 -59.03 11.91 18.78
CA GLN A 17 -59.73 13.12 19.30
C GLN A 17 -58.89 13.77 20.41
N ASN A 18 -58.72 15.07 20.58
CA ASN A 18 -59.30 16.25 19.94
C ASN A 18 -58.43 17.48 20.24
N ASN A 19 -58.31 18.38 19.27
CA ASN A 19 -58.19 19.81 19.52
C ASN A 19 -59.56 20.31 20.01
N VAL A 20 -59.61 20.98 21.17
CA VAL A 20 -60.68 21.94 21.48
C VAL A 20 -60.06 23.16 22.13
N SER A 21 -60.25 24.26 21.42
CA SER A 21 -60.06 25.65 21.79
C SER A 21 -61.04 26.04 22.90
N GLU A 22 -60.58 26.77 23.92
CA GLU A 22 -61.44 27.74 24.59
C GLU A 22 -60.61 28.85 25.23
N ASN A 23 -60.60 29.99 24.55
CA ASN A 23 -60.07 31.27 25.03
C ASN A 23 -61.05 31.82 26.06
N LYS A 24 -60.57 32.06 27.29
CA LYS A 24 -61.31 32.83 28.31
C LYS A 24 -61.06 34.32 28.10
N ASN A 25 -62.16 35.05 28.05
CA ASN A 25 -62.23 36.50 27.90
C ASN A 25 -61.52 37.26 29.02
N ASP A 26 -60.91 38.34 28.57
CA ASP A 26 -60.35 39.49 29.27
C ASP A 26 -61.43 40.29 30.01
N SER A 27 -61.12 40.79 31.21
CA SER A 27 -61.65 42.06 31.76
C SER A 27 -61.13 42.35 33.19
N GLN A 28 -60.41 43.49 33.29
CA GLN A 28 -60.34 44.47 34.40
C GLN A 28 -59.90 43.93 35.79
N ASP A 29 -59.02 44.56 36.57
CA ASP A 29 -58.88 45.99 36.86
C ASP A 29 -57.63 46.23 37.74
N GLN A 30 -57.19 47.50 37.79
CA GLN A 30 -56.46 48.18 38.89
C GLN A 30 -54.98 47.91 39.25
N ARG A 31 -54.18 48.94 38.94
CA ARG A 31 -53.19 49.68 39.77
C ARG A 31 -52.32 48.92 40.80
N GLY A 32 -51.00 49.00 40.61
CA GLY A 32 -49.98 48.79 41.64
C GLY A 32 -48.57 49.02 41.11
N ILE A 33 -47.70 49.63 41.89
CA ILE A 33 -46.48 50.34 41.49
C ILE A 33 -45.22 49.44 41.63
N ASN A 34 -44.18 49.73 40.83
CA ASN A 34 -42.74 49.49 41.03
C ASN A 34 -42.10 48.11 40.72
N GLY A 35 -41.06 48.15 39.86
CA GLY A 35 -39.79 47.43 40.11
C GLY A 35 -39.37 46.32 39.16
N CYS A 36 -38.56 46.70 38.15
CA CYS A 36 -37.43 45.98 37.53
C CYS A 36 -37.41 44.43 37.42
N SER A 37 -37.39 43.91 36.19
CA SER A 37 -36.39 42.92 35.77
C SER A 37 -36.40 42.72 34.25
N GLU A 38 -35.31 43.11 33.58
CA GLU A 38 -34.95 42.71 32.21
C GLU A 38 -34.84 41.18 32.12
N VAL A 39 -35.58 40.55 31.21
CA VAL A 39 -35.33 39.14 30.83
C VAL A 39 -34.82 39.12 29.39
N LYS A 40 -33.49 39.14 29.25
CA LYS A 40 -32.80 38.81 27.98
C LYS A 40 -33.03 37.33 27.65
N LYS A 41 -33.78 37.05 26.58
CA LYS A 41 -33.83 35.71 25.97
C LYS A 41 -32.46 35.38 25.36
N LYS A 42 -31.81 34.32 25.86
CA LYS A 42 -30.62 33.72 25.23
C LYS A 42 -31.03 32.92 23.98
N PRO A 43 -30.24 32.91 22.90
CA PRO A 43 -30.53 32.10 21.73
C PRO A 43 -29.97 30.68 21.91
N GLU A 44 -30.85 29.69 22.05
CA GLU A 44 -30.52 28.26 21.96
C GLU A 44 -30.37 27.78 20.51
N VAL A 45 -29.67 28.55 19.67
CA VAL A 45 -29.37 28.15 18.28
C VAL A 45 -27.89 28.43 18.02
N SER A 46 -26.97 27.80 18.76
CA SER A 46 -25.54 28.11 18.55
C SER A 46 -24.53 27.17 19.21
N LEU A 47 -24.69 25.85 19.11
CA LEU A 47 -23.59 24.97 19.50
C LEU A 47 -23.41 23.78 18.56
N TYR A 48 -24.50 23.06 18.25
CA TYR A 48 -24.46 21.92 17.34
C TYR A 48 -24.06 22.31 15.91
N LEU A 49 -24.63 23.39 15.36
CA LEU A 49 -24.29 23.92 14.03
C LEU A 49 -22.85 24.45 13.93
N LEU A 50 -22.31 25.01 15.02
CA LEU A 50 -20.91 25.46 15.08
C LEU A 50 -19.94 24.28 15.12
N HIS A 51 -20.30 23.20 15.82
CA HIS A 51 -19.46 22.01 15.93
C HIS A 51 -19.38 21.23 14.61
N GLU A 52 -20.49 21.14 13.86
CA GLU A 52 -20.48 20.56 12.51
C GLU A 52 -19.71 21.41 11.51
N GLY A 53 -19.83 22.75 11.57
CA GLY A 53 -19.07 23.66 10.72
C GLY A 53 -17.55 23.56 10.93
N VAL A 54 -17.11 23.43 12.19
CA VAL A 54 -15.69 23.21 12.51
C VAL A 54 -15.21 21.85 12.01
N GLY A 55 -16.01 20.79 12.17
CA GLY A 55 -15.70 19.45 11.65
C GLY A 55 -15.53 19.44 10.13
N VAL A 56 -16.46 20.05 9.40
CA VAL A 56 -16.38 20.18 7.94
C VAL A 56 -15.14 20.96 7.52
N ALA A 57 -14.85 22.09 8.17
CA ALA A 57 -13.67 22.90 7.86
C ALA A 57 -12.35 22.13 8.09
N LEU A 58 -12.26 21.34 9.16
CA LEU A 58 -11.09 20.49 9.44
C LEU A 58 -10.92 19.38 8.40
N VAL A 59 -12.00 18.71 8.01
CA VAL A 59 -11.97 17.67 6.97
C VAL A 59 -11.60 18.26 5.62
N THR A 60 -12.16 19.41 5.24
CA THR A 60 -11.80 20.10 4.00
C THR A 60 -10.34 20.54 4.02
N GLY A 61 -9.86 21.10 5.14
CA GLY A 61 -8.45 21.47 5.31
C GLY A 61 -7.52 20.26 5.19
N PHE A 62 -7.87 19.14 5.82
CA PHE A 62 -7.12 17.88 5.72
C PHE A 62 -7.08 17.34 4.29
N ILE A 63 -8.21 17.35 3.57
CA ILE A 63 -8.27 16.92 2.16
C ILE A 63 -7.42 17.84 1.28
N LEU A 64 -7.45 19.16 1.49
CA LEU A 64 -6.63 20.12 0.74
C LEU A 64 -5.14 19.94 1.02
N VAL A 65 -4.76 19.66 2.28
CA VAL A 65 -3.38 19.34 2.64
C VAL A 65 -2.93 18.04 1.98
N LEU A 66 -3.74 16.97 2.07
CA LEU A 66 -3.45 15.72 1.39
C LEU A 66 -3.31 15.91 -0.12
N TRP A 67 -4.23 16.67 -0.73
CA TRP A 67 -4.17 16.98 -2.15
C TRP A 67 -2.91 17.76 -2.52
N GLY A 68 -2.54 18.77 -1.72
CA GLY A 68 -1.29 19.52 -1.90
C GLY A 68 -0.04 18.65 -1.76
N VAL A 69 0.00 17.77 -0.77
CA VAL A 69 1.09 16.81 -0.56
C VAL A 69 1.19 15.83 -1.73
N VAL A 70 0.07 15.27 -2.19
CA VAL A 70 0.02 14.37 -3.35
C VAL A 70 0.46 15.09 -4.61
N HIS A 71 0.01 16.33 -4.83
CA HIS A 71 0.36 17.08 -6.03
C HIS A 71 1.83 17.50 -6.04
N LEU A 72 2.38 17.93 -4.90
CA LEU A 72 3.80 18.24 -4.76
C LEU A 72 4.67 17.00 -4.97
N SER A 73 4.28 15.86 -4.37
CA SER A 73 4.97 14.59 -4.54
C SER A 73 4.94 14.12 -6.00
N LEU A 74 3.79 14.25 -6.66
CA LEU A 74 3.63 13.91 -8.07
C LEU A 74 4.50 14.81 -8.96
N GLN A 75 4.57 16.11 -8.67
CA GLN A 75 5.44 17.03 -9.42
C GLN A 75 6.92 16.67 -9.27
N GLN A 76 7.38 16.33 -8.06
CA GLN A 76 8.76 15.89 -7.85
C GLN A 76 9.08 14.59 -8.58
N LEU A 77 8.12 13.65 -8.62
CA LEU A 77 8.30 12.33 -9.23
C LEU A 77 8.21 12.33 -10.77
N VAL A 78 7.38 13.24 -11.33
CA VAL A 78 7.12 13.34 -12.78
C VAL A 78 8.05 14.34 -13.46
N ILE A 79 8.48 15.39 -12.76
CA ILE A 79 9.35 16.47 -13.28
C ILE A 79 10.81 16.25 -12.85
N GLY A 80 11.24 14.99 -12.79
CA GLY A 80 12.65 14.64 -12.54
C GLY A 80 13.54 15.14 -13.69
N LYS A 81 14.73 15.67 -13.38
CA LYS A 81 15.70 16.10 -14.40
C LYS A 81 16.25 14.88 -15.14
N SER A 82 16.69 15.08 -16.39
CA SER A 82 17.07 14.01 -17.32
C SER A 82 18.39 13.29 -17.00
N THR A 83 18.97 13.43 -15.81
CA THR A 83 20.29 12.87 -15.51
C THR A 83 20.31 12.17 -14.16
N GLY A 84 20.37 10.83 -14.16
CA GLY A 84 20.64 10.00 -12.98
C GLY A 84 19.54 9.95 -11.89
N GLU A 85 18.52 10.79 -11.96
CA GLU A 85 17.40 10.82 -11.01
C GLU A 85 16.32 9.78 -11.35
N PHE A 86 15.51 9.43 -10.36
CA PHE A 86 14.35 8.54 -10.52
C PHE A 86 13.34 9.13 -11.50
N ASN A 87 12.83 8.30 -12.40
CA ASN A 87 11.84 8.71 -13.41
C ASN A 87 10.56 7.87 -13.33
N ALA A 88 9.47 8.47 -12.85
CA ALA A 88 8.17 7.81 -12.77
C ALA A 88 7.63 7.31 -14.11
N ILE A 89 7.94 7.97 -15.22
CA ILE A 89 7.45 7.57 -16.54
C ILE A 89 8.15 6.29 -17.00
N ARG A 90 9.45 6.13 -16.73
CA ARG A 90 10.15 4.85 -16.98
C ARG A 90 9.65 3.74 -16.06
N ALA A 91 9.51 4.00 -14.77
CA ALA A 91 8.91 3.05 -13.83
C ALA A 91 7.51 2.62 -14.28
N ARG A 92 6.67 3.57 -14.73
CA ARG A 92 5.33 3.28 -15.25
C ARG A 92 5.37 2.38 -16.49
N LYS A 93 6.32 2.59 -17.41
CA LYS A 93 6.50 1.71 -18.57
C LYS A 93 6.91 0.29 -18.17
N HIS A 94 7.77 0.13 -17.16
CA HIS A 94 8.10 -1.20 -16.62
C HIS A 94 6.85 -1.87 -16.05
N LEU A 95 6.05 -1.16 -15.25
CA LEU A 95 4.80 -1.68 -14.70
C LEU A 95 3.83 -2.12 -15.81
N GLU A 96 3.64 -1.29 -16.83
CA GLU A 96 2.79 -1.62 -17.99
C GLU A 96 3.31 -2.86 -18.73
N ARG A 97 4.62 -3.02 -18.88
CA ARG A 97 5.19 -4.21 -19.52
C ARG A 97 4.99 -5.47 -18.67
N ILE A 98 5.28 -5.43 -17.36
CA ILE A 98 5.09 -6.56 -16.45
C ILE A 98 3.61 -6.97 -16.44
N THR A 99 2.70 -6.03 -16.25
CA THR A 99 1.26 -6.30 -16.16
C THR A 99 0.63 -6.72 -17.49
N SER A 100 1.21 -6.31 -18.63
CA SER A 100 0.74 -6.73 -19.96
C SER A 100 0.91 -8.23 -20.23
N VAL A 101 1.75 -8.93 -19.45
CA VAL A 101 1.89 -10.38 -19.51
C VAL A 101 0.60 -11.08 -19.04
N GLY A 102 -0.22 -10.43 -18.20
CA GLY A 102 -1.40 -11.03 -17.59
C GLY A 102 -1.08 -11.65 -16.22
N PRO A 103 -1.94 -12.54 -15.69
CA PRO A 103 -1.66 -13.27 -14.46
C PRO A 103 -0.39 -14.11 -14.54
N ARG A 104 0.44 -14.07 -13.49
CA ARG A 104 1.75 -14.72 -13.38
C ARG A 104 1.84 -15.63 -12.14
N PRO A 105 0.98 -16.64 -11.99
CA PRO A 105 1.12 -17.57 -10.87
C PRO A 105 2.46 -18.31 -10.96
N THR A 106 3.09 -18.55 -9.81
CA THR A 106 4.36 -19.29 -9.73
C THR A 106 4.31 -20.59 -10.54
N GLY A 107 5.40 -20.87 -11.27
CA GLY A 107 5.48 -22.04 -12.15
C GLY A 107 4.81 -21.88 -13.51
N SER A 108 4.07 -20.80 -13.76
CA SER A 108 3.53 -20.52 -15.10
C SER A 108 4.63 -19.99 -16.05
N PRO A 109 4.49 -20.18 -17.37
CA PRO A 109 5.41 -19.60 -18.35
C PRO A 109 5.49 -18.05 -18.26
N GLU A 110 4.37 -17.41 -17.91
CA GLU A 110 4.27 -15.97 -17.71
C GLU A 110 5.19 -15.50 -16.57
N ASN A 111 5.24 -16.25 -15.47
CA ASN A 111 6.12 -15.98 -14.33
C ASN A 111 7.57 -16.37 -14.63
N GLU A 112 7.82 -17.65 -14.92
CA GLU A 112 9.16 -18.26 -14.94
C GLU A 112 9.99 -17.91 -16.18
N ILE A 113 9.33 -17.51 -17.28
CA ILE A 113 9.99 -17.28 -18.57
C ILE A 113 9.80 -15.83 -19.00
N LEU A 114 8.55 -15.40 -19.23
CA LEU A 114 8.30 -14.09 -19.85
C LEU A 114 8.74 -12.94 -18.95
N THR A 115 8.36 -13.00 -17.68
CA THR A 115 8.68 -11.94 -16.72
C THR A 115 10.15 -11.96 -16.31
N VAL A 116 10.73 -13.15 -16.05
CA VAL A 116 12.17 -13.32 -15.79
C VAL A 116 13.01 -12.78 -16.94
N ASN A 117 12.69 -13.13 -18.20
CA ASN A 117 13.44 -12.64 -19.35
C ASN A 117 13.35 -11.13 -19.49
N PHE A 118 12.17 -10.54 -19.28
CA PHE A 118 12.01 -9.09 -19.28
C PHE A 118 12.87 -8.43 -18.20
N LEU A 119 12.83 -8.91 -16.96
CA LEU A 119 13.63 -8.36 -15.87
C LEU A 119 15.13 -8.43 -16.19
N LEU A 120 15.63 -9.59 -16.64
CA LEU A 120 17.03 -9.77 -17.01
C LEU A 120 17.45 -8.86 -18.17
N GLU A 121 16.61 -8.70 -19.19
CA GLU A 121 16.85 -7.76 -20.28
C GLU A 121 17.02 -6.33 -19.75
N GLN A 122 16.11 -5.86 -18.89
CA GLN A 122 16.20 -4.51 -18.33
C GLN A 122 17.44 -4.34 -17.44
N ILE A 123 17.78 -5.35 -16.63
CA ILE A 123 18.96 -5.32 -15.76
C ILE A 123 20.25 -5.28 -16.58
N GLU A 124 20.34 -6.04 -17.67
CA GLU A 124 21.52 -6.01 -18.56
C GLU A 124 21.63 -4.67 -19.29
N HIS A 125 20.52 -4.05 -19.69
CA HIS A 125 20.53 -2.67 -20.20
C HIS A 125 21.09 -1.68 -19.16
N ILE A 126 20.59 -1.73 -17.93
CA ILE A 126 21.08 -0.85 -16.85
C ILE A 126 22.58 -1.06 -16.60
N LYS A 127 23.03 -2.31 -16.58
CA LYS A 127 24.44 -2.68 -16.39
C LYS A 127 25.32 -2.18 -17.54
N ALA A 128 24.85 -2.26 -18.78
CA ALA A 128 25.56 -1.73 -19.94
C ALA A 128 25.67 -0.20 -19.88
N ASP A 129 24.58 0.50 -19.59
CA ASP A 129 24.53 1.96 -19.53
C ASP A 129 25.42 2.51 -18.41
N SER A 130 25.47 1.82 -17.26
CA SER A 130 26.26 2.21 -16.09
C SER A 130 27.72 1.73 -16.09
N ALA A 131 28.17 0.97 -17.10
CA ALA A 131 29.47 0.29 -17.09
C ALA A 131 30.68 1.22 -16.87
N SER A 132 30.59 2.46 -17.39
CA SER A 132 31.63 3.49 -17.25
C SER A 132 31.64 4.18 -15.88
N GLY A 133 30.58 4.02 -15.09
CA GLY A 133 30.41 4.64 -13.78
C GLY A 133 31.28 4.03 -12.68
N PRO A 134 31.19 4.56 -11.45
CA PRO A 134 31.98 4.10 -10.31
C PRO A 134 31.42 2.83 -9.64
N HIS A 135 30.29 2.31 -10.10
CA HIS A 135 29.61 1.14 -9.53
C HIS A 135 29.80 -0.12 -10.37
N SER A 136 29.65 -1.28 -9.74
CA SER A 136 29.56 -2.59 -10.36
C SER A 136 28.17 -3.18 -10.12
N VAL A 137 27.59 -3.75 -11.18
CA VAL A 137 26.31 -4.47 -11.14
C VAL A 137 26.57 -5.95 -11.40
N THR A 138 26.26 -6.80 -10.42
CA THR A 138 26.36 -8.26 -10.53
C THR A 138 24.99 -8.88 -10.43
N VAL A 139 24.67 -9.81 -11.32
CA VAL A 139 23.37 -10.49 -11.38
C VAL A 139 23.56 -11.96 -11.00
N ASP A 140 22.66 -12.47 -10.16
CA ASP A 140 22.56 -13.87 -9.79
C ASP A 140 21.12 -14.35 -10.00
N VAL A 141 20.96 -15.41 -10.78
CA VAL A 141 19.65 -16.01 -11.06
C VAL A 141 19.55 -17.30 -10.27
N GLN A 142 18.72 -17.27 -9.24
CA GLN A 142 18.59 -18.35 -8.28
C GLN A 142 17.37 -19.20 -8.63
N ARG A 143 17.50 -20.51 -8.45
CA ARG A 143 16.42 -21.49 -8.63
C ARG A 143 16.35 -22.47 -7.46
N PRO A 144 16.10 -22.00 -6.23
CA PRO A 144 16.05 -22.87 -5.07
C PRO A 144 14.84 -23.81 -5.14
N THR A 145 15.02 -25.01 -4.59
CA THR A 145 13.98 -26.00 -4.33
C THR A 145 13.99 -26.28 -2.84
N GLY A 146 12.84 -26.25 -2.20
CA GLY A 146 12.76 -26.38 -0.75
C GLY A 146 11.33 -26.50 -0.25
N SER A 147 11.20 -26.51 1.06
CA SER A 147 9.90 -26.57 1.71
C SER A 147 9.98 -26.01 3.12
N PHE A 148 8.97 -25.26 3.52
CA PHE A 148 8.82 -24.80 4.89
C PHE A 148 7.42 -25.11 5.37
N SER A 149 7.32 -25.36 6.67
CA SER A 149 6.04 -25.56 7.34
C SER A 149 5.68 -24.28 8.08
N ILE A 150 4.47 -23.80 7.83
CA ILE A 150 3.84 -22.73 8.60
C ILE A 150 2.75 -23.39 9.45
N ASP A 151 2.73 -23.08 10.75
CA ASP A 151 1.71 -23.59 11.68
C ASP A 151 0.30 -22.98 11.45
N PHE A 152 0.05 -22.39 10.28
CA PHE A 152 -1.24 -21.83 9.89
C PHE A 152 -2.21 -22.95 9.47
N LEU A 153 -3.49 -22.83 9.88
CA LEU A 153 -4.58 -23.79 9.60
C LEU A 153 -4.30 -25.26 9.97
N GLY A 154 -3.50 -25.53 11.00
CA GLY A 154 -3.27 -26.89 11.51
C GLY A 154 -2.08 -27.62 10.87
N GLY A 155 -1.16 -26.88 10.27
CA GLY A 155 0.07 -27.38 9.68
C GLY A 155 -0.01 -27.35 8.16
N PHE A 156 0.49 -26.28 7.55
CA PHE A 156 0.62 -26.15 6.11
C PHE A 156 2.10 -26.23 5.74
N THR A 157 2.49 -27.28 5.01
CA THR A 157 3.83 -27.38 4.42
C THR A 157 3.78 -26.88 2.98
N SER A 158 4.40 -25.73 2.73
CA SER A 158 4.59 -25.19 1.39
C SER A 158 5.85 -25.83 0.79
N TYR A 159 5.74 -26.39 -0.42
CA TYR A 159 6.86 -26.93 -1.19
C TYR A 159 7.03 -26.10 -2.44
N TYR A 160 8.27 -25.79 -2.80
CA TYR A 160 8.62 -25.06 -4.00
C TYR A 160 9.72 -25.80 -4.77
N ASP A 161 9.59 -25.85 -6.10
CA ASP A 161 10.58 -26.44 -7.00
C ASP A 161 11.09 -25.40 -7.98
N ARG A 162 12.39 -25.11 -7.92
CA ARG A 162 13.13 -24.28 -8.89
C ARG A 162 12.46 -22.94 -9.18
N VAL A 163 11.93 -22.28 -8.15
CA VAL A 163 11.35 -20.94 -8.26
C VAL A 163 12.40 -19.96 -8.76
N SER A 164 12.09 -19.18 -9.80
CA SER A 164 13.03 -18.19 -10.31
C SER A 164 13.09 -16.95 -9.42
N ASN A 165 14.26 -16.65 -8.85
CA ASN A 165 14.56 -15.36 -8.24
C ASN A 165 15.72 -14.69 -8.96
N ILE A 166 15.73 -13.35 -8.98
CA ILE A 166 16.83 -12.56 -9.55
C ILE A 166 17.35 -11.64 -8.47
N ALA A 167 18.59 -11.86 -8.03
CA ALA A 167 19.30 -10.98 -7.11
C ALA A 167 20.28 -10.11 -7.90
N VAL A 168 20.16 -8.79 -7.77
CA VAL A 168 21.07 -7.83 -8.40
C VAL A 168 21.82 -7.07 -7.32
N ARG A 169 23.14 -7.28 -7.25
CA ARG A 169 24.03 -6.55 -6.36
C ARG A 169 24.58 -5.32 -7.07
N LEU A 170 24.26 -4.14 -6.54
CA LEU A 170 24.85 -2.85 -6.92
C LEU A 170 25.76 -2.37 -5.80
N GLU A 171 27.03 -2.11 -6.10
CA GLU A 171 27.99 -1.60 -5.13
C GLU A 171 29.08 -0.74 -5.80
N PRO A 172 29.87 0.04 -5.06
CA PRO A 172 31.06 0.69 -5.61
C PRO A 172 32.04 -0.35 -6.16
N LYS A 173 32.77 -0.02 -7.24
CA LYS A 173 33.83 -0.89 -7.78
C LYS A 173 34.95 -1.21 -6.77
N ALA A 174 35.12 -0.37 -5.75
CA ALA A 174 36.03 -0.61 -4.63
C ALA A 174 35.48 -1.61 -3.59
N GLY A 175 34.24 -2.09 -3.76
CA GLY A 175 33.51 -2.92 -2.81
C GLY A 175 32.75 -2.10 -1.76
N ALA A 176 31.75 -2.74 -1.14
CA ALA A 176 31.03 -2.21 0.02
C ALA A 176 31.14 -3.15 1.23
N GLN A 177 31.33 -2.59 2.43
CA GLN A 177 31.38 -3.35 3.69
C GLN A 177 29.98 -3.75 4.20
N HIS A 178 28.97 -2.97 3.86
CA HIS A 178 27.59 -3.20 4.28
C HIS A 178 26.68 -3.12 3.07
N LEU A 179 25.65 -3.98 3.07
CA LEU A 179 24.63 -4.03 2.03
C LEU A 179 23.24 -3.90 2.63
N MET A 180 22.35 -3.25 1.91
CA MET A 180 20.92 -3.23 2.20
C MET A 180 20.19 -4.13 1.20
N LEU A 181 19.16 -4.84 1.64
CA LEU A 181 18.33 -5.69 0.79
C LEU A 181 17.00 -4.98 0.52
N ALA A 182 16.69 -4.78 -0.75
CA ALA A 182 15.39 -4.34 -1.24
C ALA A 182 14.72 -5.52 -1.94
N ASN A 183 13.48 -5.84 -1.58
CA ASN A 183 12.75 -6.98 -2.12
C ASN A 183 11.44 -6.54 -2.76
N CYS A 184 11.09 -7.14 -3.88
CA CYS A 184 9.74 -7.15 -4.46
C CYS A 184 9.42 -8.57 -4.93
N HIS A 185 8.16 -8.85 -5.24
CA HIS A 185 7.80 -10.08 -5.93
C HIS A 185 7.07 -9.81 -7.25
N PHE A 186 7.39 -10.61 -8.27
CA PHE A 186 6.86 -10.39 -9.63
C PHE A 186 5.79 -11.39 -10.02
N ASP A 187 5.58 -12.45 -9.23
CA ASP A 187 4.45 -13.36 -9.37
C ASP A 187 3.13 -12.67 -9.02
N SER A 188 2.02 -13.28 -9.43
CA SER A 188 0.68 -12.82 -9.07
C SER A 188 -0.28 -13.98 -8.98
N VAL A 189 -1.40 -13.80 -8.29
CA VAL A 189 -2.49 -14.80 -8.32
C VAL A 189 -3.08 -15.02 -9.72
N ALA A 190 -3.65 -16.20 -9.94
CA ALA A 190 -4.15 -16.67 -11.25
C ALA A 190 -5.21 -15.77 -11.91
N ASN A 191 -5.94 -14.95 -11.15
CA ASN A 191 -7.04 -14.11 -11.65
C ASN A 191 -6.74 -12.61 -11.59
N SER A 192 -5.48 -12.22 -11.37
CA SER A 192 -5.09 -10.81 -11.26
C SER A 192 -3.80 -10.56 -12.04
N PRO A 193 -3.68 -9.42 -12.76
CA PRO A 193 -2.40 -9.00 -13.34
C PRO A 193 -1.36 -8.56 -12.28
N GLY A 194 -1.75 -8.44 -11.00
CA GLY A 194 -0.83 -8.14 -9.90
C GLY A 194 -0.21 -6.74 -9.99
N ALA A 195 -0.96 -5.73 -10.46
CA ALA A 195 -0.39 -4.40 -10.74
C ALA A 195 0.10 -3.69 -9.46
N SER A 196 -0.76 -3.64 -8.43
CA SER A 196 -0.40 -3.07 -7.13
C SER A 196 0.34 -4.06 -6.23
N ASP A 197 0.22 -5.36 -6.51
CA ASP A 197 0.67 -6.46 -5.67
C ASP A 197 1.34 -7.52 -6.58
N ASP A 198 2.65 -7.48 -6.77
CA ASP A 198 3.61 -6.42 -6.37
C ASP A 198 4.42 -5.88 -7.56
N ALA A 199 3.81 -5.95 -8.77
CA ALA A 199 4.48 -5.50 -9.99
C ALA A 199 4.91 -4.02 -9.94
N VAL A 200 4.18 -3.16 -9.21
CA VAL A 200 4.55 -1.75 -9.04
C VAL A 200 5.86 -1.60 -8.29
N SER A 201 6.12 -2.39 -7.24
CA SER A 201 7.37 -2.30 -6.50
C SER A 201 8.52 -2.83 -7.34
N CYS A 202 8.33 -3.90 -8.11
CA CYS A 202 9.36 -4.37 -9.05
C CYS A 202 9.68 -3.32 -10.13
N ALA A 203 8.66 -2.64 -10.66
CA ALA A 203 8.84 -1.56 -11.62
C ALA A 203 9.59 -0.35 -11.02
N VAL A 204 9.26 0.05 -9.80
CA VAL A 204 9.98 1.09 -9.04
C VAL A 204 11.41 0.66 -8.76
N MET A 205 11.61 -0.61 -8.39
CA MET A 205 12.92 -1.15 -8.03
C MET A 205 13.88 -1.18 -9.22
N LEU A 206 13.41 -1.53 -10.43
CA LEU A 206 14.19 -1.39 -11.67
C LEU A 206 14.63 0.05 -11.92
N GLU A 207 13.73 1.02 -11.73
CA GLU A 207 14.06 2.44 -11.95
C GLU A 207 15.01 2.97 -10.86
N VAL A 208 14.85 2.56 -9.61
CA VAL A 208 15.80 2.89 -8.53
C VAL A 208 17.18 2.30 -8.83
N LEU A 209 17.25 1.03 -9.25
CA LEU A 209 18.50 0.39 -9.69
C LEU A 209 19.14 1.19 -10.83
N HIS A 210 18.37 1.56 -11.86
CA HIS A 210 18.84 2.39 -12.98
C HIS A 210 19.41 3.73 -12.49
N SER A 211 18.70 4.46 -11.63
CA SER A 211 19.14 5.75 -11.10
C SER A 211 20.41 5.61 -10.26
N LEU A 212 20.45 4.67 -9.32
CA LEU A 212 21.61 4.48 -8.44
C LEU A 212 22.84 4.00 -9.19
N ALA A 213 22.68 3.11 -10.19
CA ALA A 213 23.79 2.62 -11.01
C ALA A 213 24.42 3.73 -11.88
N ASN A 214 23.65 4.75 -12.24
CA ASN A 214 24.10 5.88 -13.06
C ASN A 214 24.57 7.10 -12.25
N LEU A 215 24.68 6.99 -10.92
CA LEU A 215 25.25 8.06 -10.11
C LEU A 215 26.73 8.29 -10.45
N SER A 216 27.13 9.55 -10.61
CA SER A 216 28.53 9.90 -10.84
C SER A 216 29.43 9.71 -9.62
N THR A 217 28.82 9.58 -8.43
CA THR A 217 29.52 9.36 -7.16
C THR A 217 29.26 7.94 -6.65
N PRO A 218 30.29 7.26 -6.12
CA PRO A 218 30.13 5.91 -5.59
C PRO A 218 29.19 5.91 -4.37
N LEU A 219 28.40 4.84 -4.24
CA LEU A 219 27.59 4.62 -3.04
C LEU A 219 28.49 4.40 -1.81
N ARG A 220 27.98 4.68 -0.61
CA ARG A 220 28.69 4.33 0.63
C ARG A 220 28.48 2.85 1.01
N HIS A 221 27.28 2.34 0.73
CA HIS A 221 26.87 0.96 1.02
C HIS A 221 26.32 0.33 -0.26
N GLY A 222 26.44 -0.98 -0.38
CA GLY A 222 25.86 -1.71 -1.49
C GLY A 222 24.35 -1.90 -1.30
N VAL A 223 23.66 -2.23 -2.38
CA VAL A 223 22.25 -2.63 -2.35
C VAL A 223 22.10 -3.93 -3.12
N VAL A 224 21.39 -4.89 -2.54
CA VAL A 224 20.91 -6.08 -3.24
C VAL A 224 19.44 -5.87 -3.54
N PHE A 225 19.08 -5.93 -4.81
CA PHE A 225 17.69 -5.89 -5.28
C PHE A 225 17.26 -7.31 -5.58
N LEU A 226 16.31 -7.83 -4.80
CA LEU A 226 15.77 -9.18 -4.95
C LEU A 226 14.39 -9.12 -5.60
N PHE A 227 14.30 -9.61 -6.82
CA PHE A 227 13.05 -9.86 -7.53
C PHE A 227 12.66 -11.32 -7.31
N ASN A 228 11.62 -11.54 -6.51
CA ASN A 228 11.17 -12.86 -6.09
C ASN A 228 10.01 -13.38 -6.97
N GLY A 229 10.03 -14.66 -7.35
CA GLY A 229 9.02 -15.27 -8.21
C GLY A 229 7.96 -16.14 -7.52
N ALA A 230 7.89 -16.18 -6.18
CA ALA A 230 6.94 -17.03 -5.47
C ALA A 230 6.50 -16.53 -4.08
N GLU A 231 6.09 -15.26 -3.97
CA GLU A 231 5.52 -14.77 -2.71
C GLU A 231 4.11 -15.32 -2.46
N GLU A 232 3.28 -15.38 -3.51
CA GLU A 232 1.83 -15.60 -3.44
C GLU A 232 1.47 -17.03 -3.01
N ASN A 233 2.44 -17.96 -3.03
CA ASN A 233 2.31 -19.33 -2.53
C ASN A 233 2.54 -19.45 -1.01
N VAL A 234 2.03 -18.48 -0.25
CA VAL A 234 2.07 -18.43 1.22
C VAL A 234 3.51 -18.31 1.74
N LEU A 235 4.17 -17.17 1.49
CA LEU A 235 5.41 -16.73 2.18
C LEU A 235 6.68 -17.54 1.86
N GLN A 236 6.86 -18.03 0.63
CA GLN A 236 8.12 -18.69 0.23
C GLN A 236 9.32 -17.71 0.21
N VAL A 237 9.06 -16.42 0.36
CA VAL A 237 10.04 -15.32 0.41
C VAL A 237 10.97 -15.38 1.61
N ARG A 238 10.54 -15.89 2.78
CA ARG A 238 11.39 -15.80 3.97
C ARG A 238 12.63 -16.69 3.89
N GLU A 239 12.51 -17.84 3.22
CA GLU A 239 13.61 -18.78 3.04
C GLU A 239 14.56 -18.33 1.92
N THR A 240 14.03 -17.80 0.82
CA THR A 240 14.85 -17.24 -0.27
C THR A 240 15.61 -15.98 0.15
N LEU A 241 15.01 -15.13 0.99
CA LEU A 241 15.70 -13.98 1.61
C LEU A 241 16.87 -14.43 2.50
N GLY A 242 16.68 -15.49 3.29
CA GLY A 242 17.73 -16.08 4.13
C GLY A 242 18.89 -16.62 3.29
N ASP A 243 18.59 -17.47 2.30
CA ASP A 243 19.58 -18.08 1.41
C ASP A 243 20.34 -17.02 0.58
N THR A 244 19.63 -15.99 0.10
CA THR A 244 20.26 -14.83 -0.56
C THR A 244 21.21 -14.12 0.41
N SER A 245 20.78 -13.85 1.64
CA SER A 245 21.62 -13.16 2.62
C SER A 245 22.89 -13.96 2.95
N GLU A 246 22.78 -15.27 3.19
CA GLU A 246 23.92 -16.13 3.48
C GLU A 246 24.87 -16.20 2.28
N HIS A 247 24.35 -16.48 1.09
CA HIS A 247 25.14 -16.60 -0.13
C HIS A 247 25.93 -15.33 -0.49
N TRP A 248 25.35 -14.15 -0.27
CA TRP A 248 26.02 -12.87 -0.54
C TRP A 248 26.93 -12.40 0.60
N THR A 249 26.69 -12.83 1.84
CA THR A 249 27.61 -12.57 2.96
C THR A 249 28.87 -13.44 2.89
N GLU A 250 28.79 -14.68 2.40
CA GLU A 250 29.96 -15.55 2.24
C GLU A 250 30.92 -15.13 1.11
N ARG A 251 30.42 -14.37 0.13
CA ARG A 251 31.24 -13.84 -0.99
C ARG A 251 31.95 -12.52 -0.70
N VAL A 252 31.95 -12.03 0.54
CA VAL A 252 32.85 -10.92 0.94
C VAL A 252 34.26 -11.50 1.05
N PRO A 253 35.25 -11.10 0.22
CA PRO A 253 36.62 -11.56 0.40
C PRO A 253 37.06 -11.13 1.80
N GLY A 254 37.43 -12.12 2.62
CA GLY A 254 38.02 -11.87 3.93
C GLY A 254 39.22 -10.95 3.75
N GLY A 255 39.08 -9.70 4.19
CA GLY A 255 40.19 -8.78 4.32
C GLY A 255 41.12 -9.29 5.41
N HIS A 256 42.26 -9.84 5.00
CA HIS A 256 43.48 -9.84 5.80
C HIS A 256 44.31 -8.61 5.43
#